data_AF-A0A256XV10-F1
#
_entry.id   AF-A0A256XV10-F1
#
_cell.length_a   1.000
_cell.length_b   1.000
_cell.length_c   1.000
_cell.angle_alpha   90.00
_cell.angle_beta   90.00
_cell.angle_gamma   90.00
#
_symmetry.space_group_name_H-M   'P 1'
#
loop_
_entity.id
_entity.type
_entity.pdbx_description
1 polymer ?
#
loop_
_entity_poly.entity_id
_entity_poly.type
_entity_poly.pdbx_seq_one_letter_code
_entity_poly.pdbx_strand_id
1 'polypeptide(L)'
;MRNLIGIDQYDRIAKLSRMVFTSLNAEKLILLMEELEKALRGIRLPQYYGKVRATLFEEYVYRLLERRLPPEFTVIRNYPVGISGQYFINLDIAVLKNKALRSAIECKVELDAARLKNSIGNFVLLKAIYSHVLTFIVYIWPEISSELVKISLLKGLVDGIYNVKEISRLILFLSHP
;
A
#
# COMPACT_ATOMS: atom_id res chain seq x y z
N MET A 1 17.37 14.97 -5.22
CA MET A 1 16.25 15.71 -4.59
C MET A 1 16.67 17.11 -4.15
N ARG A 2 17.71 17.29 -3.32
CA ARG A 2 18.15 18.62 -2.85
C ARG A 2 18.49 19.64 -3.96
N ASN A 3 18.90 19.19 -5.15
CA ASN A 3 19.16 20.05 -6.32
C ASN A 3 17.92 20.28 -7.21
N LEU A 4 16.80 19.60 -6.92
CA LEU A 4 15.55 19.64 -7.69
C LEU A 4 14.45 20.44 -6.98
N ILE A 5 14.55 20.58 -5.65
CA ILE A 5 13.64 21.35 -4.80
C ILE A 5 14.49 22.25 -3.91
N GLY A 6 14.00 23.44 -3.56
CA GLY A 6 14.72 24.39 -2.71
C GLY A 6 15.14 23.77 -1.37
N ILE A 7 16.26 24.24 -0.80
CA ILE A 7 16.87 23.67 0.41
C ILE A 7 15.89 23.60 1.59
N ASP A 8 15.10 24.65 1.80
CA ASP A 8 14.09 24.72 2.87
C ASP A 8 12.99 23.67 2.69
N GLN A 9 12.59 23.43 1.45
CA GLN A 9 11.56 22.44 1.11
C GLN A 9 12.09 21.02 1.28
N TYR A 10 13.35 20.78 0.92
CA TYR A 10 14.03 19.51 1.16
C TYR A 10 14.12 19.21 2.66
N ASP A 11 14.55 20.17 3.47
CA ASP A 11 14.69 19.99 4.91
C ASP A 11 13.34 19.74 5.59
N ARG A 12 12.28 20.43 5.13
CA ARG A 12 10.91 20.18 5.58
C ARG A 12 10.43 18.76 5.28
N ILE A 13 10.62 18.29 4.04
CA ILE A 13 10.27 16.92 3.63
C ILE A 13 11.08 15.87 4.42
N ALA A 14 12.38 16.10 4.62
CA ALA A 14 13.24 15.22 5.39
C ALA A 14 12.83 15.14 6.88
N LYS A 15 12.41 16.26 7.46
CA LYS A 15 11.87 16.31 8.83
C LYS A 15 10.55 15.55 8.93
N LEU A 16 9.62 15.80 8.00
CA LEU A 16 8.33 15.11 7.97
C LEU A 16 8.50 13.60 7.76
N SER A 17 9.35 13.18 6.83
CA SER A 17 9.68 11.76 6.59
C SER A 17 10.17 11.07 7.87
N ARG A 18 11.11 11.69 8.59
CA ARG A 18 11.55 11.17 9.90
C ARG A 18 10.38 11.03 10.88
N MET A 19 9.56 12.06 11.02
CA MET A 19 8.39 12.02 11.92
C MET A 19 7.39 10.93 11.54
N VAL A 20 7.15 10.70 10.24
CA VAL A 20 6.28 9.65 9.72
C VAL A 20 6.80 8.28 10.15
N PHE A 21 8.06 7.95 9.88
CA PHE A 21 8.56 6.60 10.13
C PHE A 21 8.88 6.33 11.61
N THR A 22 9.12 7.36 12.43
CA THR A 22 9.24 7.19 13.89
C THR A 22 7.88 6.91 14.55
N SER A 23 6.83 7.65 14.14
CA SER A 23 5.52 7.57 14.81
C SER A 23 4.50 6.65 14.12
N LEU A 24 4.71 6.33 12.85
CA LEU A 24 3.80 5.55 11.99
C LEU A 24 2.36 6.06 12.07
N ASN A 25 2.21 7.39 11.96
CA ASN A 25 0.94 8.08 12.04
C ASN A 25 0.44 8.47 10.64
N ALA A 26 -0.83 8.16 10.35
CA ALA A 26 -1.42 8.33 9.02
C ALA A 26 -1.60 9.80 8.62
N GLU A 27 -1.90 10.69 9.57
CA GLU A 27 -2.06 12.13 9.29
C GLU A 27 -0.72 12.76 8.89
N LYS A 28 0.36 12.38 9.57
CA LYS A 28 1.72 12.82 9.19
C LYS A 28 2.13 12.28 7.83
N LEU A 29 1.75 11.04 7.50
CA LEU A 29 1.99 10.47 6.17
C LEU A 29 1.25 11.29 5.11
N ILE A 30 -0.03 11.58 5.34
CA ILE A 30 -0.84 12.40 4.43
C ILE A 30 -0.18 13.77 4.20
N LEU A 31 0.22 14.44 5.29
CA LEU A 31 0.92 15.72 5.21
C LEU A 31 2.22 15.61 4.40
N LEU A 32 3.00 14.54 4.58
CA LEU A 32 4.20 14.29 3.79
C LEU A 32 3.87 14.11 2.29
N MET A 33 2.80 13.39 1.95
CA MET A 33 2.39 13.18 0.56
C MET A 33 1.98 14.49 -0.11
N GLU A 34 1.25 15.35 0.59
CA GLU A 34 0.87 16.68 0.11
C GLU A 34 2.09 17.59 -0.09
N GLU A 35 3.05 17.55 0.83
CA GLU A 35 4.29 18.34 0.71
C GLU A 35 5.18 17.85 -0.43
N LEU A 36 5.26 16.52 -0.63
CA LEU A 36 5.91 15.94 -1.80
C LEU A 36 5.19 16.36 -3.08
N GLU A 37 3.87 16.41 -3.10
CA GLU A 37 3.10 16.91 -4.25
C GLU A 37 3.48 18.35 -4.58
N LYS A 38 3.35 19.25 -3.61
CA LYS A 38 3.65 20.67 -3.80
C LYS A 38 5.09 20.88 -4.28
N ALA A 39 6.04 20.14 -3.72
CA ALA A 39 7.45 20.24 -4.07
C ALA A 39 7.78 19.73 -5.47
N LEU A 40 7.10 18.67 -5.90
CA LEU A 40 7.50 17.93 -7.10
C LEU A 40 6.60 18.24 -8.31
N ARG A 41 5.45 18.91 -8.13
CA ARG A 41 4.52 19.28 -9.22
C ARG A 41 5.16 20.18 -10.29
N GLY A 42 6.18 20.96 -9.93
CA GLY A 42 6.93 21.83 -10.86
C GLY A 42 8.08 21.14 -11.60
N ILE A 43 8.39 19.88 -11.28
CA ILE A 43 9.49 19.14 -11.89
C ILE A 43 8.96 18.35 -13.09
N ARG A 44 9.63 18.47 -14.25
CA ARG A 44 9.27 17.79 -15.51
C ARG A 44 9.52 16.26 -15.50
N LEU A 45 9.24 15.58 -14.39
CA LEU A 45 9.36 14.12 -14.26
C LEU A 45 8.18 13.51 -13.45
N PRO A 46 6.93 13.60 -13.94
CA PRO A 46 5.74 13.11 -13.20
C PRO A 46 5.84 11.64 -12.79
N GLN A 47 6.45 10.80 -13.62
CA GLN A 47 6.65 9.37 -13.37
C GLN A 47 7.56 9.11 -12.16
N TYR A 48 8.59 9.95 -11.96
CA TYR A 48 9.51 9.82 -10.84
C TYR A 48 8.82 10.14 -9.52
N TYR A 49 7.99 11.19 -9.51
CA TYR A 49 7.21 11.59 -8.34
C TYR A 49 6.18 10.53 -7.92
N GLY A 50 5.42 9.99 -8.88
CA GLY A 50 4.46 8.92 -8.61
C GLY A 50 5.14 7.71 -7.95
N LYS A 51 6.31 7.32 -8.46
CA LYS A 51 7.11 6.23 -7.89
C LYS A 51 7.59 6.52 -6.47
N VAL A 52 8.09 7.72 -6.18
CA VAL A 52 8.54 8.09 -4.84
C VAL A 52 7.40 7.98 -3.82
N ARG A 53 6.22 8.52 -4.12
CA ARG A 53 5.06 8.43 -3.22
C ARG A 53 4.60 7.00 -3.01
N ALA A 54 4.52 6.20 -4.08
CA ALA A 54 4.14 4.79 -3.99
C ALA A 54 5.10 4.02 -3.07
N THR A 55 6.41 4.15 -3.31
CA THR A 55 7.43 3.48 -2.50
C THR A 55 7.40 3.91 -1.03
N LEU A 56 7.18 5.20 -0.75
CA LEU A 56 7.04 5.69 0.63
C LEU A 56 5.76 5.18 1.30
N PHE A 57 4.68 5.07 0.55
CA PHE A 57 3.42 4.56 1.09
C PHE A 57 3.51 3.07 1.41
N GLU A 58 4.05 2.27 0.50
CA GLU A 58 4.34 0.84 0.75
C GLU A 58 5.25 0.66 1.99
N GLU A 59 6.31 1.46 2.11
CA GLU A 59 7.22 1.40 3.28
C GLU A 59 6.49 1.74 4.58
N TYR A 60 5.59 2.72 4.56
CA TYR A 60 4.78 3.07 5.72
C TYR A 60 3.89 1.91 6.14
N VAL A 61 3.15 1.32 5.18
CA VAL A 61 2.24 0.20 5.48
C VAL A 61 3.05 -1.01 5.96
N TYR A 62 4.17 -1.33 5.32
CA TYR A 62 5.08 -2.39 5.75
C TYR A 62 5.52 -2.23 7.20
N ARG A 63 6.13 -1.08 7.55
CA ARG A 63 6.62 -0.84 8.92
C ARG A 63 5.49 -0.82 9.94
N LEU A 64 4.31 -0.32 9.55
CA LEU A 64 3.15 -0.33 10.43
C LEU A 64 2.70 -1.76 10.73
N LEU A 65 2.57 -2.60 9.70
CA LEU A 65 2.18 -4.01 9.89
C LEU A 65 3.25 -4.79 10.65
N GLU A 66 4.53 -4.65 10.28
CA GLU A 66 5.66 -5.32 10.95
C GLU A 66 5.69 -4.98 12.45
N ARG A 67 5.42 -3.73 12.82
CA ARG A 67 5.42 -3.31 14.23
C ARG A 67 4.18 -3.73 15.02
N ARG A 68 3.04 -3.97 14.35
CA ARG A 68 1.73 -4.12 14.99
C ARG A 68 1.18 -5.53 14.93
N LEU A 69 1.63 -6.35 13.99
CA LEU A 69 1.23 -7.74 13.91
C LEU A 69 1.98 -8.58 14.96
N PRO A 70 1.35 -9.65 15.48
CA PRO A 70 2.00 -10.58 16.40
C PRO A 70 3.25 -11.26 15.80
N PRO A 71 4.19 -11.75 16.64
CA PRO A 71 5.47 -12.31 16.19
C PRO A 71 5.37 -13.54 15.25
N GLU A 72 4.26 -14.28 15.26
CA GLU A 72 4.04 -15.39 14.34
C GLU A 72 3.80 -14.97 12.88
N PHE A 73 3.59 -13.67 12.66
CA PHE A 73 3.44 -13.09 11.34
C PHE A 73 4.76 -12.51 10.84
N THR A 74 5.05 -12.72 9.56
CA THR A 74 6.17 -12.10 8.86
C THR A 74 5.62 -11.22 7.75
N VAL A 75 6.01 -9.95 7.75
CA VAL A 75 5.61 -9.00 6.69
C VAL A 75 6.78 -8.86 5.73
N ILE A 76 6.52 -8.90 4.42
CA ILE A 76 7.54 -8.81 3.37
C ILE A 76 7.05 -7.82 2.30
N ARG A 77 7.91 -6.89 1.86
CA ARG A 77 7.64 -6.01 0.72
C ARG A 77 8.13 -6.64 -0.58
N ASN A 78 7.48 -6.32 -1.69
CA ASN A 78 7.88 -6.77 -3.04
C ASN A 78 8.10 -8.29 -3.09
N TYR A 79 7.15 -9.06 -2.55
CA TYR A 79 7.26 -10.50 -2.45
C TYR A 79 6.88 -11.17 -3.78
N PRO A 80 7.81 -11.85 -4.47
CA PRO A 80 7.50 -12.54 -5.71
C PRO A 80 6.72 -13.82 -5.42
N VAL A 81 5.59 -13.99 -6.12
CA VAL A 81 4.75 -15.19 -6.06
C VAL A 81 4.67 -15.81 -7.44
N GLY A 82 5.05 -17.08 -7.54
CA GLY A 82 4.95 -17.84 -8.78
C GLY A 82 3.49 -18.19 -9.08
N ILE A 83 3.01 -17.83 -10.27
CA ILE A 83 1.65 -18.14 -10.71
C ILE A 83 1.65 -19.31 -11.69
N SER A 84 2.60 -19.35 -12.64
CA SER A 84 2.74 -20.46 -13.58
C SER A 84 4.12 -20.42 -14.21
N GLY A 85 4.84 -21.56 -14.23
CA GLY A 85 6.15 -21.69 -14.89
C GLY A 85 7.11 -20.52 -14.60
N GLN A 86 7.24 -19.60 -15.56
CA GLN A 86 8.11 -18.42 -15.50
C GLN A 86 7.39 -17.10 -15.16
N TYR A 87 6.08 -17.13 -14.95
CA TYR A 87 5.28 -15.95 -14.64
C TYR A 87 5.14 -15.77 -13.12
N PHE A 88 5.59 -14.60 -12.66
CA PHE A 88 5.54 -14.17 -11.28
C PHE A 88 4.75 -12.87 -11.18
N ILE A 89 4.01 -12.73 -10.10
CA ILE A 89 3.47 -11.43 -9.67
C ILE A 89 4.26 -10.98 -8.44
N ASN A 90 4.52 -9.68 -8.33
CA ASN A 90 5.12 -9.09 -7.14
C ASN A 90 4.01 -8.47 -6.31
N LEU A 91 3.86 -8.93 -5.09
CA LEU A 91 2.93 -8.33 -4.13
C LEU A 91 3.61 -7.12 -3.50
N ASP A 92 2.92 -5.98 -3.47
CA ASP A 92 3.42 -4.77 -2.78
C ASP A 92 3.80 -5.14 -1.34
N ILE A 93 2.89 -5.81 -0.62
CA ILE A 93 3.13 -6.38 0.70
C ILE A 93 2.50 -7.78 0.81
N ALA A 94 3.30 -8.74 1.30
CA ALA A 94 2.85 -10.06 1.71
C ALA A 94 2.89 -10.19 3.23
N VAL A 95 1.87 -10.84 3.80
CA VAL A 95 1.85 -11.25 5.20
C VAL A 95 1.83 -12.77 5.24
N LEU A 96 2.84 -13.35 5.87
CA LEU A 96 2.99 -14.78 6.07
C LEU A 96 2.63 -15.11 7.51
N LYS A 97 1.97 -16.25 7.75
CA LYS A 97 1.79 -16.83 9.08
C LYS A 97 2.47 -18.18 9.09
N ASN A 98 3.42 -18.41 9.99
CA ASN A 98 4.20 -19.66 10.03
C ASN A 98 4.81 -20.04 8.65
N LYS A 99 5.37 -19.05 7.94
CA LYS A 99 5.97 -19.17 6.58
C LYS A 99 5.00 -19.44 5.43
N ALA A 100 3.70 -19.62 5.68
CA ALA A 100 2.69 -19.72 4.63
C ALA A 100 2.13 -18.34 4.26
N LEU A 101 2.01 -18.04 2.96
CA LEU A 101 1.39 -16.80 2.49
C LEU A 101 -0.07 -16.76 2.97
N ARG A 102 -0.40 -15.76 3.80
CA ARG A 102 -1.73 -15.63 4.41
C ARG A 102 -2.54 -14.51 3.77
N SER A 103 -1.89 -13.37 3.54
CA SER A 103 -2.53 -12.20 2.97
C SER A 103 -1.61 -11.49 1.97
N ALA A 104 -2.22 -10.94 0.93
CA ALA A 104 -1.62 -10.04 -0.04
C ALA A 104 -2.27 -8.67 0.07
N ILE A 105 -1.45 -7.62 0.09
CA ILE A 105 -1.90 -6.25 0.28
C ILE A 105 -1.31 -5.39 -0.84
N GLU A 106 -2.18 -4.72 -1.59
CA GLU A 106 -1.82 -3.75 -2.63
C GLU A 106 -1.95 -2.33 -2.06
N CYS A 107 -0.92 -1.50 -2.25
CA CYS A 107 -0.86 -0.13 -1.75
C CYS A 107 -1.06 0.86 -2.90
N LYS A 108 -2.08 1.72 -2.83
CA LYS A 108 -2.39 2.71 -3.88
C LYS A 108 -2.51 4.11 -3.29
N VAL A 109 -1.65 5.05 -3.69
CA VAL A 109 -1.72 6.43 -3.19
C VAL A 109 -3.10 7.02 -3.53
N GLU A 110 -3.45 7.03 -4.81
CA GLU A 110 -4.80 7.28 -5.30
C GLU A 110 -5.48 5.97 -5.70
N LEU A 111 -6.75 5.80 -5.33
CA LEU A 111 -7.56 4.65 -5.75
C LEU A 111 -8.68 5.13 -6.68
N ASP A 112 -8.50 4.88 -7.97
CA ASP A 112 -9.50 5.07 -9.03
C ASP A 112 -10.00 3.72 -9.56
N ALA A 113 -10.91 3.75 -10.55
CA ALA A 113 -11.50 2.55 -11.11
C ALA A 113 -10.50 1.67 -11.88
N ALA A 114 -9.49 2.27 -12.53
CA ALA A 114 -8.49 1.53 -13.29
C ALA A 114 -7.52 0.81 -12.33
N ARG A 115 -7.05 1.51 -11.30
CA ARG A 115 -6.16 0.97 -10.26
C ARG A 115 -6.86 -0.12 -9.44
N LEU A 116 -8.14 0.05 -9.12
CA LEU A 116 -8.93 -1.00 -8.48
C LEU A 116 -9.03 -2.26 -9.36
N LYS A 117 -9.37 -2.10 -10.65
CA LYS A 117 -9.45 -3.24 -11.59
C LYS A 117 -8.10 -3.96 -11.73
N ASN A 118 -7.00 -3.21 -11.76
CA ASN A 118 -5.66 -3.80 -11.84
C ASN A 118 -5.34 -4.63 -10.60
N SER A 119 -5.58 -4.11 -9.39
CA SER A 119 -5.37 -4.87 -8.15
C SER A 119 -6.27 -6.11 -8.08
N ILE A 120 -7.55 -5.99 -8.48
CA ILE A 120 -8.46 -7.14 -8.57
C ILE A 120 -7.92 -8.18 -9.57
N GLY A 121 -7.43 -7.76 -10.73
CA GLY A 121 -6.82 -8.66 -11.72
C GLY A 121 -5.66 -9.46 -11.14
N ASN A 122 -4.73 -8.78 -10.44
CA ASN A 122 -3.63 -9.43 -9.73
C ASN A 122 -4.13 -10.45 -8.70
N PHE A 123 -5.17 -10.10 -7.94
CA PHE A 123 -5.75 -10.98 -6.93
C PHE A 123 -6.49 -12.18 -7.52
N VAL A 124 -7.17 -12.03 -8.66
CA VAL A 124 -7.79 -13.15 -9.38
C VAL A 124 -6.71 -14.15 -9.80
N LEU A 125 -5.61 -13.67 -10.37
CA LEU A 125 -4.46 -14.52 -10.73
C LEU A 125 -3.85 -15.20 -9.50
N LEU A 126 -3.66 -14.46 -8.40
CA LEU A 126 -3.14 -15.01 -7.16
C LEU A 126 -4.07 -16.10 -6.60
N LYS A 127 -5.37 -15.83 -6.49
CA LYS A 127 -6.36 -16.75 -5.92
C LYS A 127 -6.61 -17.98 -6.79
N ALA A 128 -6.32 -17.93 -8.09
CA ALA A 128 -6.36 -19.10 -8.96
C ALA A 128 -5.36 -20.19 -8.52
N ILE A 129 -4.26 -19.80 -7.87
CA ILE A 129 -3.21 -20.72 -7.38
C ILE A 129 -3.24 -20.83 -5.85
N TYR A 130 -3.50 -19.73 -5.16
CA TYR A 130 -3.49 -19.59 -3.70
C TYR A 130 -4.87 -19.15 -3.20
N SER A 131 -5.88 -20.00 -3.37
CA SER A 131 -7.29 -19.69 -3.07
C SER A 131 -7.58 -19.31 -1.61
N HIS A 132 -6.69 -19.68 -0.68
CA HIS A 132 -6.79 -19.37 0.75
C HIS A 132 -6.21 -18.00 1.13
N VAL A 133 -5.49 -17.33 0.22
CA VAL A 133 -4.84 -16.05 0.50
C VAL A 133 -5.88 -14.94 0.49
N LEU A 134 -5.89 -14.15 1.57
CA LEU A 134 -6.76 -12.99 1.66
C LEU A 134 -6.15 -11.80 0.93
N THR A 135 -6.97 -11.01 0.27
CA THR A 135 -6.52 -9.93 -0.61
C THR A 135 -7.10 -8.60 -0.16
N PHE A 136 -6.21 -7.63 0.08
CA PHE A 136 -6.57 -6.32 0.63
C PHE A 136 -6.00 -5.19 -0.21
N ILE A 137 -6.73 -4.08 -0.29
CA ILE A 137 -6.25 -2.83 -0.87
C ILE A 137 -6.17 -1.79 0.22
N VAL A 138 -5.04 -1.10 0.35
CA VAL A 138 -4.88 0.06 1.22
C VAL A 138 -4.63 1.29 0.36
N TYR A 139 -5.36 2.38 0.63
CA TYR A 139 -5.24 3.59 -0.16
C TYR A 139 -5.25 4.89 0.67
N ILE A 140 -4.73 5.99 0.10
CA ILE A 140 -4.74 7.30 0.77
C ILE A 140 -5.92 8.15 0.26
N TRP A 141 -5.99 8.38 -1.04
CA TRP A 141 -6.95 9.27 -1.68
C TRP A 141 -8.01 8.49 -2.45
N PRO A 142 -9.30 8.63 -2.09
CA PRO A 142 -10.38 8.03 -2.86
C PRO A 142 -10.66 8.87 -4.13
N GLU A 143 -10.52 8.24 -5.29
CA GLU A 143 -10.98 8.75 -6.60
C GLU A 143 -11.97 7.75 -7.23
N ILE A 144 -12.60 6.92 -6.38
CA ILE A 144 -13.44 5.79 -6.74
C ILE A 144 -14.85 5.97 -6.18
N SER A 145 -15.87 5.50 -6.91
CA SER A 145 -17.24 5.51 -6.41
C SER A 145 -17.44 4.47 -5.30
N SER A 146 -18.27 4.84 -4.31
CA SER A 146 -18.68 3.94 -3.22
C SER A 146 -19.34 2.67 -3.73
N GLU A 147 -20.11 2.77 -4.82
CA GLU A 147 -20.82 1.66 -5.45
C GLU A 147 -19.85 0.62 -5.98
N LEU A 148 -18.76 1.07 -6.62
CA LEU A 148 -17.77 0.16 -7.19
C LEU A 148 -16.99 -0.56 -6.08
N VAL A 149 -16.61 0.15 -5.01
CA VAL A 149 -16.03 -0.45 -3.79
C VAL A 149 -16.99 -1.50 -3.19
N LYS A 150 -18.28 -1.14 -3.05
CA LYS A 150 -19.31 -2.03 -2.50
C LYS A 150 -19.47 -3.30 -3.33
N ILE A 151 -19.53 -3.17 -4.66
CA ILE A 151 -19.65 -4.31 -5.57
C ILE A 151 -18.42 -5.21 -5.47
N SER A 152 -17.21 -4.64 -5.43
CA SER A 152 -15.97 -5.41 -5.30
C SER A 152 -15.93 -6.26 -4.03
N LEU A 153 -16.44 -5.73 -2.91
CA LEU A 153 -16.53 -6.44 -1.64
C LEU A 153 -17.65 -7.49 -1.65
N LEU A 154 -18.87 -7.14 -2.08
CA LEU A 154 -20.02 -8.05 -2.09
C LEU A 154 -19.84 -9.25 -3.03
N LYS A 155 -19.05 -9.08 -4.10
CA LYS A 155 -18.72 -10.15 -5.04
C LYS A 155 -17.49 -10.97 -4.63
N GLY A 156 -16.88 -10.67 -3.48
CA GLY A 156 -15.71 -11.39 -2.98
C GLY A 156 -14.47 -11.25 -3.86
N LEU A 157 -14.38 -10.17 -4.65
CA LEU A 157 -13.21 -9.91 -5.53
C LEU A 157 -11.98 -9.51 -4.71
N VAL A 158 -12.23 -8.91 -3.53
CA VAL A 158 -11.25 -8.58 -2.50
C VAL A 158 -11.86 -8.81 -1.13
N ASP A 159 -11.01 -9.17 -0.17
CA ASP A 159 -11.43 -9.40 1.22
C ASP A 159 -11.51 -8.11 2.03
N GLY A 160 -10.91 -7.02 1.55
CA GLY A 160 -11.12 -5.69 2.13
C GLY A 160 -10.45 -4.55 1.37
N ILE A 161 -11.02 -3.35 1.52
CA ILE A 161 -10.48 -2.11 0.98
C ILE A 161 -10.48 -1.08 2.10
N TYR A 162 -9.31 -0.55 2.45
CA TYR A 162 -9.13 0.30 3.62
C TYR A 162 -8.47 1.63 3.24
N ASN A 163 -9.05 2.73 3.69
CA ASN A 163 -8.32 3.99 3.71
C ASN A 163 -7.18 3.90 4.74
N VAL A 164 -6.05 4.57 4.50
CA VAL A 164 -4.91 4.57 5.42
C VAL A 164 -5.28 5.10 6.82
N LYS A 165 -6.29 5.98 6.92
CA LYS A 165 -6.83 6.45 8.20
C LYS A 165 -7.53 5.36 8.99
N GLU A 166 -8.01 4.31 8.33
CA GLU A 166 -8.73 3.18 8.92
C GLU A 166 -7.88 1.89 8.97
N ILE A 167 -6.58 1.97 8.70
CA ILE A 167 -5.68 0.81 8.59
C ILE A 167 -5.61 -0.03 9.88
N SER A 168 -5.94 0.55 11.03
CA SER A 168 -6.07 -0.20 12.29
C SER A 168 -7.12 -1.30 12.22
N ARG A 169 -8.18 -1.16 11.40
CA ARG A 169 -9.16 -2.22 11.16
C ARG A 169 -8.56 -3.40 10.40
N LEU A 170 -7.74 -3.13 9.38
CA LEU A 170 -6.98 -4.16 8.68
C LEU A 170 -6.03 -4.90 9.64
N ILE A 171 -5.33 -4.17 10.51
CA ILE A 171 -4.44 -4.79 11.51
C ILE A 171 -5.22 -5.71 12.45
N LEU A 172 -6.36 -5.24 12.98
CA LEU A 172 -7.23 -6.06 13.85
C LEU A 172 -7.67 -7.34 13.15
N PHE A 173 -8.09 -7.23 11.88
CA PHE A 173 -8.48 -8.35 11.04
C PHE A 173 -7.32 -9.33 10.80
N LEU A 174 -6.13 -8.83 10.48
CA LEU A 174 -4.97 -9.68 10.22
C LEU A 174 -4.49 -10.41 11.49
N SER A 175 -4.63 -9.78 12.66
CA SER A 175 -4.21 -10.35 13.94
C SER A 175 -5.17 -11.43 14.49
N HIS A 176 -6.44 -11.44 14.08
CA HIS A 176 -7.45 -12.38 14.58
C HIS A 176 -8.11 -13.12 13.41
N PRO A 177 -7.82 -14.42 13.24
CA PRO A 177 -8.41 -15.22 12.16
C PRO A 177 -9.91 -15.46 12.34
#